data_AF-A0A842VZ81-F1
#
_entry.id   AF-A0A842VZ81-F1
#
_cell.length_a   1.000
_cell.length_b   1.000
_cell.length_c   1.000
_cell.angle_alpha   90.00
_cell.angle_beta   90.00
_cell.angle_gamma   90.00
#
_symmetry.space_group_name_H-M   'P 1'
#
loop_
_entity.id
_entity.type
_entity.pdbx_description
1 polymer ?
#
loop_
_entity_poly.entity_id
_entity_poly.type
_entity_poly.pdbx_seq_one_letter_code
_entity_poly.pdbx_strand_id
1 'polypeptide(L)'
;MSKDKETLDSREILFIFDSRDCCPNGEREVGNQGPRIDSISNRAMVTDLCLKRIIRDYFMYLDNKNDKILVRQTIEYGDNQEISIDQRFIEDLGVEESRIKKMSTNELRTLVSDTFIDHRLFGSMLILSNEFIATTGCVQFENSLSMNIPSVIQTSISSTLASESGKGAGSLGLSSVLDYGVFCVHGIVNKRLSELSSASEEDGRKLFEAMWNGVKALNTRTKFQMLPRGLISVIPKDTRFRIPHVNQSIRLADEQGKNFYECIFNLDELFKLLLKYQDRIKKIDYFFDPGFNMEVNSVIFNSFTKALKKSNISIPTAQFQGNFS
;
A
#
# COMPACT_ATOMS: atom_id res chain seq x y z
N MET A 1 6.18 27.15 -5.93
CA MET A 1 7.15 26.23 -6.58
C MET A 1 8.34 26.03 -5.67
N SER A 2 8.44 24.93 -4.93
CA SER A 2 9.75 24.47 -4.45
C SER A 2 10.50 23.90 -5.66
N LYS A 3 11.31 24.72 -6.32
CA LYS A 3 11.94 24.41 -7.62
C LYS A 3 13.03 23.33 -7.58
N ASP A 4 13.29 22.68 -6.44
CA ASP A 4 14.46 21.83 -6.25
C ASP A 4 14.16 20.36 -5.85
N LYS A 5 12.92 19.88 -5.97
CA LYS A 5 12.61 18.47 -5.66
C LYS A 5 12.78 17.60 -6.90
N GLU A 6 13.62 16.58 -6.80
CA GLU A 6 13.78 15.56 -7.86
C GLU A 6 12.45 14.84 -8.08
N THR A 7 11.98 14.80 -9.33
CA THR A 7 10.73 14.13 -9.71
C THR A 7 10.83 12.63 -9.53
N LEU A 8 9.77 12.01 -9.01
CA LEU A 8 9.72 10.57 -8.79
C LEU A 8 9.85 9.77 -10.11
N ASP A 9 10.91 8.96 -10.21
CA ASP A 9 11.20 8.12 -11.36
C ASP A 9 10.20 6.95 -11.49
N SER A 10 9.96 6.56 -12.75
CA SER A 10 9.18 5.37 -13.08
C SER A 10 9.77 4.14 -12.39
N ARG A 11 8.93 3.22 -11.94
CA ARG A 11 9.37 1.97 -11.29
C ARG A 11 8.25 0.94 -11.26
N GLU A 12 8.63 -0.33 -11.29
CA GLU A 12 7.77 -1.45 -10.87
C GLU A 12 7.98 -1.67 -9.37
N ILE A 13 6.94 -2.03 -8.64
CA ILE A 13 6.95 -2.27 -7.19
C ILE A 13 6.37 -3.66 -6.92
N LEU A 14 7.06 -4.47 -6.14
CA LEU A 14 6.55 -5.72 -5.58
C LEU A 14 6.61 -5.60 -4.06
N PHE A 15 5.44 -5.58 -3.42
CA PHE A 15 5.33 -5.50 -1.96
C PHE A 15 4.71 -6.76 -1.40
N ILE A 16 5.48 -7.45 -0.57
CA ILE A 16 5.14 -8.71 0.05
C ILE A 16 4.86 -8.45 1.53
N PHE A 17 3.70 -8.88 1.99
CA PHE A 17 3.32 -8.88 3.39
C PHE A 17 2.48 -10.10 3.68
N ASP A 18 2.46 -10.54 4.93
CA ASP A 18 1.56 -11.59 5.40
C ASP A 18 0.53 -11.07 6.40
N SER A 19 -0.47 -11.89 6.65
CA SER A 19 -1.60 -11.67 7.55
C SER A 19 -1.87 -12.98 8.26
N ARG A 20 -1.94 -12.97 9.59
CA ARG A 20 -2.23 -14.17 10.40
C ARG A 20 -3.35 -13.90 11.38
N ASP A 21 -4.30 -14.82 11.50
CA ASP A 21 -5.43 -14.71 12.44
C ASP A 21 -6.16 -13.36 12.37
N CYS A 22 -6.19 -12.72 11.19
CA CYS A 22 -6.79 -11.40 11.00
C CYS A 22 -7.44 -11.22 9.62
N CYS A 23 -8.11 -10.09 9.43
CA CYS A 23 -8.87 -9.74 8.23
C CYS A 23 -8.20 -8.57 7.51
N PRO A 24 -7.27 -8.83 6.56
CA PRO A 24 -6.47 -7.78 5.94
C PRO A 24 -7.33 -6.82 5.11
N ASN A 25 -8.34 -7.37 4.42
CA ASN A 25 -9.33 -6.62 3.66
C ASN A 25 -10.74 -7.19 3.93
N GLY A 26 -11.53 -6.49 4.75
CA GLY A 26 -12.91 -6.89 5.02
C GLY A 26 -13.84 -6.72 3.81
N GLU A 27 -14.80 -7.64 3.69
CA GLU A 27 -15.96 -7.49 2.82
C GLU A 27 -16.96 -6.50 3.45
N ARG A 28 -17.59 -5.67 2.62
CA ARG A 28 -18.57 -4.66 3.08
C ARG A 28 -20.00 -4.98 2.67
N GLU A 29 -20.21 -6.08 1.95
CA GLU A 29 -21.55 -6.55 1.62
C GLU A 29 -22.32 -6.98 2.88
N VAL A 30 -23.61 -6.63 2.91
CA VAL A 30 -24.49 -6.83 4.05
C VAL A 30 -24.50 -8.30 4.45
N GLY A 31 -24.09 -8.60 5.68
CA GLY A 31 -24.13 -9.95 6.25
C GLY A 31 -22.83 -10.74 6.22
N ASN A 32 -21.78 -10.29 5.51
CA ASN A 32 -20.48 -10.97 5.48
C ASN A 32 -19.37 -10.11 6.11
N GLN A 33 -19.20 -10.20 7.43
CA GLN A 33 -18.13 -9.52 8.17
C GLN A 33 -16.86 -10.37 8.22
N GLY A 34 -16.28 -10.65 7.05
CA GLY A 34 -15.09 -11.50 6.92
C GLY A 34 -14.08 -11.01 5.88
N PRO A 35 -12.95 -11.71 5.76
CA PRO A 35 -11.97 -11.43 4.72
C PRO A 35 -12.59 -11.57 3.33
N ARG A 36 -12.16 -10.73 2.39
CA ARG A 36 -12.53 -10.87 0.99
C ARG A 36 -11.86 -12.10 0.40
N ILE A 37 -12.65 -13.03 -0.15
CA ILE A 37 -12.20 -14.27 -0.79
C ILE A 37 -12.64 -14.28 -2.26
N ASP A 38 -11.74 -14.64 -3.15
CA ASP A 38 -12.06 -14.92 -4.55
C ASP A 38 -12.77 -16.28 -4.65
N SER A 39 -13.99 -16.30 -5.19
CA SER A 39 -14.85 -17.49 -5.19
C SER A 39 -14.40 -18.59 -6.13
N ILE A 40 -13.52 -18.28 -7.10
CA ILE A 40 -13.02 -19.26 -8.07
C ILE A 40 -11.77 -19.96 -7.53
N SER A 41 -10.80 -19.17 -7.04
CA SER A 41 -9.51 -19.69 -6.58
C SER A 41 -9.45 -20.01 -5.08
N ASN A 42 -10.45 -19.57 -4.30
CA ASN A 42 -10.46 -19.61 -2.83
C ASN A 42 -9.29 -18.85 -2.18
N ARG A 43 -8.63 -17.96 -2.92
CA ARG A 43 -7.56 -17.11 -2.40
C ARG A 43 -8.15 -15.88 -1.73
N ALA A 44 -7.51 -15.39 -0.67
CA ALA A 44 -7.87 -14.11 -0.11
C ALA A 44 -7.48 -12.99 -1.08
N MET A 45 -8.24 -11.89 -1.07
CA MET A 45 -7.97 -10.73 -1.91
C MET A 45 -7.75 -9.48 -1.06
N VAL A 46 -6.73 -8.71 -1.40
CA VAL A 46 -6.52 -7.36 -0.90
C VAL A 46 -6.60 -6.40 -2.08
N THR A 47 -7.47 -5.39 -1.96
CA THR A 47 -7.67 -4.41 -3.03
C THR A 47 -6.63 -3.30 -3.00
N ASP A 48 -6.41 -2.67 -4.14
CA ASP A 48 -5.55 -1.48 -4.26
C ASP A 48 -6.02 -0.36 -3.29
N LEU A 49 -7.33 -0.18 -3.16
CA LEU A 49 -7.95 0.78 -2.24
C LEU A 49 -7.61 0.48 -0.78
N CYS A 50 -7.53 -0.80 -0.41
CA CYS A 50 -7.15 -1.20 0.94
C CYS A 50 -5.70 -0.79 1.22
N LEU A 51 -4.76 -1.12 0.33
CA LEU A 51 -3.35 -0.72 0.51
C LEU A 51 -3.19 0.81 0.52
N LYS A 52 -3.85 1.53 -0.39
CA LYS A 52 -3.86 3.01 -0.40
C LYS A 52 -4.41 3.57 0.90
N ARG A 53 -5.41 2.93 1.52
CA ARG A 53 -5.94 3.33 2.82
C ARG A 53 -4.92 3.12 3.94
N ILE A 54 -4.24 1.97 3.97
CA ILE A 54 -3.19 1.66 4.94
C ILE A 54 -2.07 2.71 4.88
N ILE A 55 -1.62 3.07 3.68
CA ILE A 55 -0.61 4.10 3.45
C ILE A 55 -1.07 5.47 3.99
N ARG A 56 -2.31 5.88 3.68
CA ARG A 56 -2.89 7.13 4.17
C ARG A 56 -3.00 7.18 5.69
N ASP A 57 -3.48 6.10 6.29
CA ASP A 57 -3.61 5.99 7.76
C ASP A 57 -2.24 6.12 8.43
N TYR A 58 -1.20 5.53 7.83
CA TYR A 58 0.17 5.70 8.33
C TYR A 58 0.71 7.12 8.17
N PHE A 59 0.45 7.78 7.04
CA PHE A 59 0.82 9.20 6.88
C PHE A 59 0.14 10.09 7.91
N MET A 60 -1.13 9.82 8.24
CA MET A 60 -1.84 10.53 9.30
C MET A 60 -1.23 10.28 10.68
N TYR A 61 -0.81 9.03 10.95
CA TYR A 61 -0.17 8.67 12.23
C TYR A 61 1.12 9.45 12.49
N LEU A 62 1.89 9.77 11.44
CA LEU A 62 3.14 10.53 11.58
C LEU A 62 2.96 12.03 11.88
N ASP A 63 1.72 12.54 11.85
CA ASP A 63 1.37 13.97 12.06
C ASP A 63 2.29 14.95 11.30
N ASN A 64 2.53 14.66 10.02
CA ASN A 64 3.37 15.51 9.18
C ASN A 64 2.66 16.82 8.86
N LYS A 65 3.06 17.90 9.54
CA LYS A 65 2.51 19.26 9.34
C LYS A 65 2.56 19.74 7.88
N ASN A 66 3.50 19.24 7.09
CA ASN A 66 3.75 19.66 5.72
C ASN A 66 3.05 18.80 4.65
N ASP A 67 2.47 17.66 5.01
CA ASP A 67 1.85 16.72 4.06
C ASP A 67 0.52 16.22 4.60
N LYS A 68 -0.56 16.91 4.22
CA LYS A 68 -1.92 16.56 4.63
C LYS A 68 -2.46 15.39 3.81
N ILE A 69 -3.53 14.78 4.30
CA ILE A 69 -4.22 13.66 3.64
C ILE A 69 -5.64 14.09 3.29
N LEU A 70 -5.93 14.06 2.00
CA LEU A 70 -7.23 14.47 1.46
C LEU A 70 -8.31 13.44 1.78
N VAL A 71 -8.04 12.17 1.50
CA VAL A 71 -9.02 11.09 1.65
C VAL A 71 -8.90 10.45 3.03
N ARG A 72 -9.67 10.97 4.00
CA ARG A 72 -9.72 10.48 5.39
C ARG A 72 -11.15 10.25 5.89
N GLN A 73 -11.27 9.59 7.05
CA GLN A 73 -12.58 9.40 7.69
C GLN A 73 -13.12 10.74 8.20
N THR A 74 -14.44 10.91 8.18
CA THR A 74 -15.14 12.14 8.58
C THR A 74 -15.38 12.26 10.09
N ILE A 75 -15.28 11.15 10.82
CA ILE A 75 -15.52 11.10 12.26
C ILE A 75 -14.16 11.07 12.96
N GLU A 76 -13.90 12.07 13.79
CA GLU A 76 -12.75 12.07 14.70
C GLU A 76 -13.12 11.46 16.05
N TYR A 77 -12.23 10.63 16.59
CA TYR A 77 -12.37 10.05 17.92
C TYR A 77 -12.15 11.13 18.98
N GLY A 78 -13.12 11.31 19.89
CA GLY A 78 -12.97 12.17 21.07
C GLY A 78 -14.15 13.12 21.27
N ASP A 79 -14.53 13.88 20.25
CA ASP A 79 -15.54 14.93 20.38
C ASP A 79 -16.91 14.57 19.79
N ASN A 80 -17.05 13.43 19.11
CA ASN A 80 -18.25 13.04 18.36
C ASN A 80 -18.78 14.12 17.39
N GLN A 81 -17.98 15.16 17.11
CA GLN A 81 -18.32 16.18 16.14
C GLN A 81 -18.00 15.65 14.74
N GLU A 82 -19.03 15.52 13.93
CA GLU A 82 -18.87 15.28 12.51
C GLU A 82 -18.37 16.57 11.86
N ILE A 83 -17.08 16.63 11.56
CA ILE A 83 -16.53 17.74 10.78
C ILE A 83 -16.78 17.42 9.30
N SER A 84 -17.50 18.30 8.61
CA SER A 84 -17.73 18.12 7.17
C SER A 84 -16.40 18.04 6.42
N ILE A 85 -16.34 17.16 5.41
CA ILE A 85 -15.15 17.00 4.55
C ILE A 85 -14.75 18.35 3.95
N ASP A 86 -15.74 19.14 3.54
CA ASP A 86 -15.55 20.42 2.87
C ASP A 86 -14.91 21.46 3.79
N GLN A 87 -15.39 21.59 5.04
CA GLN A 87 -14.82 22.52 6.01
C GLN A 87 -13.34 22.19 6.29
N ARG A 88 -13.08 20.92 6.60
CA ARG A 88 -11.74 20.43 6.90
C ARG A 88 -10.78 20.58 5.71
N PHE A 89 -11.28 20.35 4.50
CA PHE A 89 -10.51 20.53 3.28
C PHE A 89 -10.05 21.98 3.12
N ILE A 90 -10.94 22.96 3.33
CA ILE A 90 -10.57 24.39 3.26
C ILE A 90 -9.56 24.77 4.36
N GLU A 91 -9.75 24.25 5.58
CA GLU A 91 -8.80 24.47 6.69
C GLU A 91 -7.39 23.92 6.36
N ASP A 92 -7.31 22.70 5.82
CA ASP A 92 -6.03 22.07 5.44
C ASP A 92 -5.30 22.83 4.31
N LEU A 93 -6.04 23.43 3.37
CA LEU A 93 -5.44 24.26 2.32
C LEU A 93 -4.69 25.47 2.91
N GLY A 94 -5.09 25.93 4.11
CA GLY A 94 -4.44 27.05 4.78
C GLY A 94 -4.57 28.38 4.05
N VAL A 95 -5.60 28.53 3.21
CA VAL A 95 -5.86 29.71 2.40
C VAL A 95 -7.28 30.20 2.61
N GLU A 96 -7.44 31.51 2.80
CA GLU A 96 -8.75 32.19 2.88
C GLU A 96 -9.65 31.84 1.70
N GLU A 97 -10.91 31.48 1.96
CA GLU A 97 -11.87 31.07 0.94
C GLU A 97 -12.08 32.14 -0.15
N SER A 98 -12.03 33.42 0.25
CA SER A 98 -12.12 34.57 -0.66
C SER A 98 -10.97 34.64 -1.68
N ARG A 99 -9.79 34.09 -1.33
CA ARG A 99 -8.63 34.01 -2.22
C ARG A 99 -8.73 32.78 -3.11
N ILE A 100 -9.19 31.64 -2.59
CA ILE A 100 -9.44 30.42 -3.38
C ILE A 100 -10.39 30.72 -4.55
N LYS A 101 -11.48 31.46 -4.30
CA LYS A 101 -12.45 31.88 -5.32
C LYS A 101 -11.88 32.75 -6.45
N LYS A 102 -10.69 33.33 -6.26
CA LYS A 102 -10.01 34.20 -7.24
C LYS A 102 -8.85 33.49 -7.97
N MET A 103 -8.49 32.29 -7.55
CA MET A 103 -7.42 31.51 -8.17
C MET A 103 -7.89 30.91 -9.50
N SER A 104 -6.99 30.86 -10.47
CA SER A 104 -7.18 30.08 -11.69
C SER A 104 -7.20 28.58 -11.39
N THR A 105 -7.76 27.78 -12.28
CA THR A 105 -7.77 26.31 -12.19
C THR A 105 -6.37 25.73 -11.98
N ASN A 106 -5.34 26.31 -12.61
CA ASN A 106 -3.95 25.85 -12.46
C ASN A 106 -3.36 26.19 -11.08
N GLU A 107 -3.68 27.36 -10.53
CA GLU A 107 -3.28 27.71 -9.16
C GLU A 107 -3.95 26.81 -8.15
N LEU A 108 -5.24 26.49 -8.32
CA LEU A 108 -5.95 25.55 -7.47
C LEU A 108 -5.36 24.13 -7.54
N ARG A 109 -5.03 23.65 -8.75
CA ARG A 109 -4.35 22.35 -8.95
C ARG A 109 -3.01 22.30 -8.22
N THR A 110 -2.24 23.37 -8.32
CA THR A 110 -0.94 23.49 -7.64
C THR A 110 -1.12 23.51 -6.13
N LEU A 111 -2.08 24.29 -5.62
CA LEU A 111 -2.39 24.37 -4.21
C LEU A 111 -2.75 22.99 -3.64
N VAL A 112 -3.68 22.26 -4.28
CA VAL A 112 -4.07 20.91 -3.84
C VAL A 112 -2.88 19.95 -3.88
N SER A 113 -2.06 20.00 -4.92
CA SER A 113 -0.88 19.14 -5.05
C SER A 113 0.18 19.46 -4.00
N ASP A 114 0.41 20.73 -3.70
CA ASP A 114 1.39 21.15 -2.67
C ASP A 114 0.91 20.74 -1.26
N THR A 115 -0.41 20.75 -1.00
CA THR A 115 -0.98 20.43 0.32
C THR A 115 -1.08 18.93 0.59
N PHE A 116 -1.51 18.12 -0.39
CA PHE A 116 -1.95 16.74 -0.15
C PHE A 116 -1.03 15.70 -0.81
N ILE A 117 -0.28 14.95 0.01
CA ILE A 117 0.62 13.91 -0.50
C ILE A 117 -0.13 12.75 -1.17
N ASP A 118 -1.30 12.37 -0.64
CA ASP A 118 -2.09 11.30 -1.23
C ASP A 118 -2.73 11.71 -2.55
N HIS A 119 -2.99 13.01 -2.76
CA HIS A 119 -3.36 13.56 -4.07
C HIS A 119 -2.20 13.45 -5.07
N ARG A 120 -0.97 13.83 -4.66
CA ARG A 120 0.21 13.72 -5.55
C ARG A 120 0.47 12.27 -5.98
N LEU A 121 0.37 11.33 -5.03
CA LEU A 121 0.67 9.93 -5.26
C LEU A 121 -0.46 9.18 -5.96
N PHE A 122 -1.71 9.30 -5.49
CA PHE A 122 -2.84 8.47 -5.92
C PHE A 122 -3.87 9.21 -6.78
N GLY A 123 -3.81 10.54 -6.80
CA GLY A 123 -4.77 11.38 -7.50
C GLY A 123 -6.08 11.52 -6.76
N SER A 124 -6.90 12.45 -7.20
CA SER A 124 -8.28 12.60 -6.76
C SER A 124 -9.12 13.37 -7.78
N MET A 125 -10.43 13.32 -7.59
CA MET A 125 -11.40 14.16 -8.28
C MET A 125 -12.18 14.94 -7.22
N LEU A 126 -12.20 16.27 -7.35
CA LEU A 126 -12.91 17.16 -6.44
C LEU A 126 -13.41 18.41 -7.17
N ILE A 127 -14.40 19.08 -6.56
CA ILE A 127 -14.89 20.37 -7.00
C ILE A 127 -14.44 21.41 -5.98
N LEU A 128 -13.77 22.47 -6.43
CA LEU A 128 -13.30 23.56 -5.57
C LEU A 128 -13.59 24.90 -6.25
N SER A 129 -14.37 25.77 -5.60
CA SER A 129 -14.79 27.07 -6.17
C SER A 129 -15.40 26.97 -7.57
N ASN A 130 -16.31 26.01 -7.77
CA ASN A 130 -16.94 25.68 -9.06
C ASN A 130 -16.00 25.14 -10.16
N GLU A 131 -14.72 24.95 -9.86
CA GLU A 131 -13.75 24.35 -10.76
C GLU A 131 -13.64 22.84 -10.51
N PHE A 132 -13.61 22.05 -11.58
CA PHE A 132 -13.40 20.61 -11.49
C PHE A 132 -11.91 20.28 -11.55
N ILE A 133 -11.39 19.74 -10.44
CA ILE A 133 -9.99 19.36 -10.28
C ILE A 133 -9.92 17.84 -10.30
N ALA A 134 -9.45 17.31 -11.43
CA ALA A 134 -9.14 15.89 -11.59
C ALA A 134 -7.65 15.71 -11.87
N THR A 135 -7.00 14.89 -11.04
CA THR A 135 -5.59 14.53 -11.18
C THR A 135 -5.46 13.02 -11.15
N THR A 136 -4.78 12.45 -12.13
CA THR A 136 -4.38 11.05 -12.10
C THR A 136 -3.08 10.93 -11.31
N GLY A 137 -3.09 10.17 -10.21
CA GLY A 137 -1.89 9.95 -9.40
C GLY A 137 -0.85 9.13 -10.13
N CYS A 138 0.41 9.36 -9.79
CA CYS A 138 1.54 8.67 -10.41
C CYS A 138 1.70 7.22 -9.96
N VAL A 139 1.10 6.83 -8.83
CA VAL A 139 1.20 5.49 -8.24
C VAL A 139 -0.12 4.74 -8.39
N GLN A 140 -0.06 3.55 -8.98
CA GLN A 140 -1.19 2.64 -9.07
C GLN A 140 -0.80 1.25 -8.57
N PHE A 141 -1.72 0.57 -7.90
CA PHE A 141 -1.54 -0.80 -7.43
C PHE A 141 -2.59 -1.70 -8.08
N GLU A 142 -2.23 -2.96 -8.27
CA GLU A 142 -3.19 -4.01 -8.64
C GLU A 142 -3.89 -4.56 -7.39
N ASN A 143 -5.08 -5.13 -7.57
CA ASN A 143 -5.64 -6.02 -6.56
C ASN A 143 -4.77 -7.27 -6.48
N SER A 144 -4.45 -7.73 -5.28
CA SER A 144 -3.61 -8.91 -5.06
C SER A 144 -4.44 -10.04 -4.50
N LEU A 145 -4.32 -11.21 -5.11
CA LEU A 145 -4.69 -12.48 -4.46
C LEU A 145 -3.55 -12.97 -3.57
N SER A 146 -3.88 -13.79 -2.58
CA SER A 146 -2.90 -14.47 -1.73
C SER A 146 -2.12 -15.52 -2.54
N MET A 147 -0.82 -15.66 -2.28
CA MET A 147 0.04 -16.68 -2.89
C MET A 147 -0.22 -18.08 -2.35
N ASN A 148 -0.77 -18.20 -1.15
CA ASN A 148 -1.31 -19.44 -0.59
C ASN A 148 -2.85 -19.46 -0.67
N ILE A 149 -3.45 -20.61 -0.37
CA ILE A 149 -4.91 -20.76 -0.22
C ILE A 149 -5.22 -20.76 1.30
N PRO A 150 -5.73 -19.65 1.86
CA PRO A 150 -5.99 -19.55 3.29
C PRO A 150 -7.29 -20.25 3.70
N SER A 151 -7.40 -20.61 4.97
CA SER A 151 -8.67 -20.99 5.60
C SER A 151 -9.31 -19.78 6.29
N VAL A 152 -10.64 -19.70 6.26
CA VAL A 152 -11.39 -18.71 7.03
C VAL A 152 -11.83 -19.33 8.35
N ILE A 153 -11.35 -18.76 9.46
CA ILE A 153 -11.73 -19.17 10.81
C ILE A 153 -12.85 -18.24 11.29
N GLN A 154 -13.96 -18.84 11.74
CA GLN A 154 -15.07 -18.11 12.35
C GLN A 154 -15.13 -18.37 13.86
N THR A 155 -15.33 -17.31 14.63
CA THR A 155 -15.43 -17.38 16.10
C THR A 155 -16.60 -16.54 16.58
N SER A 156 -17.42 -17.11 17.46
CA SER A 156 -18.51 -16.40 18.12
C SER A 156 -17.96 -15.41 19.13
N ILE A 157 -18.49 -14.19 19.10
CA ILE A 157 -18.05 -13.08 19.96
C ILE A 157 -19.28 -12.54 20.71
N SER A 158 -19.17 -12.35 22.01
CA SER A 158 -20.22 -11.70 22.80
C SER A 158 -19.88 -10.23 23.03
N SER A 159 -20.86 -9.35 22.84
CA SER A 159 -20.75 -7.94 23.21
C SER A 159 -21.83 -7.60 24.21
N THR A 160 -21.43 -7.18 25.41
CA THR A 160 -22.34 -6.55 26.37
C THR A 160 -22.34 -5.06 26.09
N LEU A 161 -23.13 -4.64 25.10
CA LEU A 161 -23.46 -3.22 24.97
C LEU A 161 -24.46 -2.90 26.08
N ALA A 162 -24.18 -1.88 26.89
CA ALA A 162 -25.18 -1.32 27.80
C ALA A 162 -26.21 -0.58 26.95
N SER A 163 -27.21 -1.30 26.44
CA SER A 163 -28.39 -0.65 25.86
C SER A 163 -29.16 0.02 26.99
N GLU A 164 -29.47 1.31 26.85
CA GLU A 164 -30.44 1.98 27.72
C GLU A 164 -31.72 1.12 27.78
N SER A 165 -32.22 0.92 29.00
CA SER A 165 -33.41 0.12 29.38
C SER A 165 -33.26 -1.42 29.45
N GLY A 166 -32.64 -1.89 30.54
CA GLY A 166 -33.18 -3.02 31.31
C GLY A 166 -33.15 -4.44 30.72
N LYS A 167 -32.53 -4.68 29.56
CA LYS A 167 -32.32 -6.04 29.02
C LYS A 167 -30.82 -6.35 28.92
N GLY A 168 -30.27 -6.96 29.96
CA GLY A 168 -28.86 -7.40 30.02
C GLY A 168 -28.51 -8.61 29.12
N ALA A 169 -29.10 -8.72 27.94
CA ALA A 169 -28.74 -9.75 26.97
C ALA A 169 -27.69 -9.18 26.01
N GLY A 170 -26.43 -9.60 26.14
CA GLY A 170 -25.38 -9.24 25.19
C GLY A 170 -25.74 -9.70 23.77
N SER A 171 -25.34 -8.92 22.77
CA SER A 171 -25.48 -9.31 21.35
C SER A 171 -24.36 -10.29 20.98
N LEU A 172 -24.73 -11.43 20.39
CA LEU A 172 -23.79 -12.41 19.84
C LEU A 172 -23.47 -12.02 18.40
N GLY A 173 -22.20 -11.75 18.12
CA GLY A 173 -21.67 -11.53 16.78
C GLY A 173 -20.79 -12.70 16.32
N LEU A 174 -20.42 -12.68 15.04
CA LEU A 174 -19.41 -13.57 14.46
C LEU A 174 -18.21 -12.74 14.03
N SER A 175 -17.02 -13.22 14.35
CA SER A 175 -15.76 -12.70 13.83
C SER A 175 -15.18 -13.71 12.85
N SER A 176 -14.91 -13.28 11.62
CA SER A 176 -14.26 -14.12 10.61
C SER A 176 -12.88 -13.55 10.29
N VAL A 177 -11.85 -14.41 10.30
CA VAL A 177 -10.45 -14.04 10.04
C VAL A 177 -9.79 -15.07 9.13
N LEU A 178 -8.71 -14.68 8.46
CA LEU A 178 -7.83 -15.63 7.76
C LEU A 178 -6.94 -16.31 8.81
N ASP A 179 -6.69 -17.61 8.65
CA ASP A 179 -5.65 -18.30 9.42
C ASP A 179 -4.26 -17.75 9.08
N TYR A 180 -3.89 -17.77 7.80
CA TYR A 180 -2.64 -17.24 7.28
C TYR A 180 -2.77 -16.92 5.80
N GLY A 181 -2.41 -15.71 5.39
CA GLY A 181 -2.40 -15.27 4.00
C GLY A 181 -1.15 -14.47 3.67
N VAL A 182 -0.48 -14.80 2.57
CA VAL A 182 0.69 -14.07 2.06
C VAL A 182 0.33 -13.40 0.75
N PHE A 183 0.61 -12.12 0.61
CA PHE A 183 0.24 -11.32 -0.56
C PHE A 183 1.49 -10.77 -1.23
N CYS A 184 1.46 -10.60 -2.55
CA CYS A 184 2.47 -9.88 -3.31
C CYS A 184 1.78 -8.83 -4.18
N VAL A 185 1.65 -7.61 -3.65
CA VAL A 185 1.01 -6.51 -4.36
C VAL A 185 1.96 -5.94 -5.39
N HIS A 186 1.52 -5.93 -6.65
CA HIS A 186 2.20 -5.23 -7.72
C HIS A 186 1.75 -3.77 -7.78
N GLY A 187 2.71 -2.86 -7.92
CA GLY A 187 2.47 -1.45 -8.12
C GLY A 187 3.37 -0.85 -9.17
N ILE A 188 2.96 0.29 -9.71
CA ILE A 188 3.70 1.03 -10.71
C ILE A 188 3.83 2.48 -10.27
N VAL A 189 4.94 3.11 -10.64
CA VAL A 189 5.04 4.57 -10.70
C VAL A 189 5.28 5.01 -12.13
N ASN A 190 4.58 6.04 -12.57
CA ASN A 190 4.74 6.66 -13.86
C ASN A 190 5.34 8.06 -13.73
N LYS A 191 6.60 8.24 -14.18
CA LYS A 191 7.31 9.53 -14.09
C LYS A 191 6.55 10.69 -14.73
N ARG A 192 5.91 10.48 -15.89
CA ARG A 192 5.15 11.55 -16.56
C ARG A 192 3.96 12.01 -15.70
N LEU A 193 3.32 11.09 -15.00
CA LEU A 193 2.27 11.45 -14.05
C LEU A 193 2.86 12.10 -12.80
N SER A 194 4.07 11.71 -12.36
CA SER A 194 4.78 12.36 -11.27
C SER A 194 5.10 13.83 -11.59
N GLU A 195 5.47 14.14 -12.83
CA GLU A 195 5.66 15.52 -13.30
C GLU A 195 4.36 16.34 -13.21
N LEU A 196 3.23 15.74 -13.61
CA LEU A 196 1.92 16.39 -13.59
C LEU A 196 1.35 16.58 -12.18
N SER A 197 1.56 15.60 -11.30
CA SER A 197 1.10 15.64 -9.91
C SER A 197 2.11 16.27 -8.96
N SER A 198 3.28 16.68 -9.47
CA SER A 198 4.41 17.21 -8.70
C SER A 198 4.94 16.23 -7.63
N ALA A 199 4.77 14.93 -7.83
CA ALA A 199 5.31 13.90 -6.94
C ALA A 199 6.84 13.81 -7.06
N SER A 200 7.52 13.82 -5.92
CA SER A 200 8.98 13.83 -5.81
C SER A 200 9.55 12.49 -5.32
N GLU A 201 10.86 12.28 -5.49
CA GLU A 201 11.57 11.12 -4.92
C GLU A 201 11.41 11.04 -3.39
N GLU A 202 11.29 12.18 -2.70
CA GLU A 202 11.00 12.23 -1.27
C GLU A 202 9.57 11.72 -0.96
N ASP A 203 8.59 12.02 -1.81
CA ASP A 203 7.25 11.43 -1.67
C ASP A 203 7.29 9.91 -1.91
N GLY A 204 8.14 9.46 -2.84
CA GLY A 204 8.43 8.03 -3.04
C GLY A 204 9.02 7.37 -1.80
N ARG A 205 10.02 7.99 -1.17
CA ARG A 205 10.63 7.49 0.07
C ARG A 205 9.57 7.33 1.17
N LYS A 206 8.74 8.35 1.37
CA LYS A 206 7.60 8.32 2.31
C LYS A 206 6.60 7.21 1.96
N LEU A 207 6.28 7.03 0.68
CA LEU A 207 5.41 5.96 0.21
C LEU A 207 5.93 4.58 0.62
N PHE A 208 7.21 4.28 0.38
CA PHE A 208 7.78 2.97 0.72
C PHE A 208 7.84 2.73 2.22
N GLU A 209 8.20 3.76 3.00
CA GLU A 209 8.15 3.74 4.45
C GLU A 209 6.71 3.45 4.94
N ALA A 210 5.71 4.10 4.35
CA ALA A 210 4.31 3.91 4.68
C ALA A 210 3.74 2.56 4.25
N MET A 211 4.20 1.99 3.13
CA MET A 211 3.84 0.63 2.74
C MET A 211 4.35 -0.37 3.77
N TRP A 212 5.62 -0.24 4.16
CA TRP A 212 6.26 -1.15 5.11
C TRP A 212 5.69 -1.01 6.52
N ASN A 213 5.66 0.20 7.06
CA ASN A 213 5.24 0.44 8.44
C ASN A 213 3.73 0.52 8.61
N GLY A 214 2.99 0.90 7.55
CA GLY A 214 1.54 1.04 7.63
C GLY A 214 0.84 -0.28 7.93
N VAL A 215 1.29 -1.39 7.33
CA VAL A 215 0.71 -2.72 7.65
C VAL A 215 0.97 -3.11 9.11
N LYS A 216 2.12 -2.73 9.69
CA LYS A 216 2.46 -2.96 11.11
C LYS A 216 1.64 -2.08 12.06
N ALA A 217 1.26 -0.89 11.61
CA ALA A 217 0.59 0.11 12.45
C ALA A 217 -0.92 -0.15 12.64
N LEU A 218 -1.51 -1.11 11.92
CA LEU A 218 -2.93 -1.44 11.99
C LEU A 218 -3.27 -2.25 13.25
N ASN A 219 -3.19 -1.61 14.41
CA ASN A 219 -3.44 -2.24 15.69
C ASN A 219 -4.93 -2.34 16.05
N THR A 220 -5.78 -2.68 15.09
CA THR A 220 -7.21 -2.93 15.34
C THR A 220 -7.43 -4.40 15.66
N ARG A 221 -8.50 -4.70 16.41
CA ARG A 221 -8.90 -6.08 16.74
C ARG A 221 -8.96 -7.01 15.52
N THR A 222 -9.32 -6.46 14.36
CA THR A 222 -9.49 -7.23 13.13
C THR A 222 -8.23 -7.29 12.26
N LYS A 223 -7.16 -6.53 12.56
CA LYS A 223 -6.00 -6.35 11.65
C LYS A 223 -4.61 -6.43 12.29
N PHE A 224 -4.54 -6.67 13.60
CA PHE A 224 -3.31 -6.58 14.42
C PHE A 224 -2.10 -7.43 13.95
N GLN A 225 -2.29 -8.45 13.11
CA GLN A 225 -1.25 -9.42 12.75
C GLN A 225 -0.91 -9.40 11.25
N MET A 226 -0.70 -8.19 10.72
CA MET A 226 -0.18 -7.99 9.37
C MET A 226 1.28 -7.54 9.45
N LEU A 227 2.18 -8.20 8.72
CA LEU A 227 3.61 -7.89 8.78
C LEU A 227 4.24 -7.83 7.38
N PRO A 228 5.09 -6.82 7.11
CA PRO A 228 5.76 -6.69 5.84
C PRO A 228 6.93 -7.68 5.77
N ARG A 229 7.13 -8.31 4.60
CA ARG A 229 8.11 -9.38 4.41
C ARG A 229 9.15 -9.07 3.34
N GLY A 230 8.74 -8.35 2.30
CA GLY A 230 9.62 -7.99 1.20
C GLY A 230 9.11 -6.76 0.47
N LEU A 231 10.01 -5.93 0.00
CA LEU A 231 9.70 -4.79 -0.84
C LEU A 231 10.80 -4.71 -1.90
N ILE A 232 10.39 -4.69 -3.16
CA ILE A 232 11.31 -4.56 -4.30
C ILE A 232 10.78 -3.42 -5.16
N SER A 233 11.65 -2.51 -5.57
CA SER A 233 11.37 -1.52 -6.59
C SER A 233 12.40 -1.60 -7.70
N VAL A 234 11.94 -1.80 -8.93
CA VAL A 234 12.80 -1.91 -10.12
C VAL A 234 12.65 -0.63 -10.93
N ILE A 235 13.72 0.16 -11.00
CA ILE A 235 13.75 1.44 -11.71
C ILE A 235 14.34 1.19 -13.11
N PRO A 236 13.57 1.37 -14.21
CA PRO A 236 14.08 1.24 -15.56
C PRO A 236 14.91 2.46 -16.00
N LYS A 237 15.76 2.28 -17.01
CA LYS A 237 16.50 3.37 -17.66
C LYS A 237 15.59 4.22 -18.57
N ASP A 238 14.68 3.57 -19.31
CA ASP A 238 13.64 4.23 -20.11
C ASP A 238 12.36 4.30 -19.27
N THR A 239 11.83 5.51 -19.09
CA THR A 239 10.64 5.80 -18.26
C THR A 239 9.36 5.12 -18.76
N ARG A 240 9.33 4.70 -20.03
CA ARG A 240 8.21 3.98 -20.66
C ARG A 240 8.36 2.47 -20.58
N PHE A 241 9.53 1.96 -20.20
CA PHE A 241 9.75 0.53 -20.10
C PHE A 241 9.03 -0.03 -18.89
N ARG A 242 8.35 -1.15 -19.11
CA ARG A 242 7.74 -1.99 -18.07
C ARG A 242 8.23 -3.40 -18.21
N ILE A 243 8.42 -4.07 -17.08
CA ILE A 243 8.88 -5.47 -17.08
C ILE A 243 7.64 -6.35 -17.26
N PRO A 244 7.50 -7.07 -18.40
CA PRO A 244 6.31 -7.88 -18.63
C PRO A 244 6.16 -8.96 -17.56
N HIS A 245 4.93 -9.14 -17.06
CA HIS A 245 4.54 -10.20 -16.11
C HIS A 245 5.32 -10.22 -14.79
N VAL A 246 5.96 -9.10 -14.40
CA VAL A 246 6.68 -9.00 -13.13
C VAL A 246 5.76 -9.22 -11.92
N ASN A 247 4.48 -8.90 -12.04
CA ASN A 247 3.45 -9.14 -11.02
C ASN A 247 3.20 -10.62 -10.69
N GLN A 248 3.60 -11.55 -11.56
CA GLN A 248 3.43 -13.00 -11.37
C GLN A 248 4.77 -13.73 -11.15
N SER A 249 5.83 -12.97 -10.91
CA SER A 249 7.21 -13.46 -10.91
C SER A 249 7.70 -13.99 -9.56
N ILE A 250 6.92 -13.78 -8.50
CA ILE A 250 7.16 -14.29 -7.15
C ILE A 250 5.98 -15.19 -6.76
N ARG A 251 6.29 -16.40 -6.28
CA ARG A 251 5.30 -17.39 -5.85
C ARG A 251 5.80 -18.09 -4.59
N LEU A 252 4.91 -18.81 -3.90
CA LEU A 252 5.34 -19.77 -2.91
C LEU A 252 5.71 -21.08 -3.60
N ALA A 253 6.81 -21.71 -3.15
CA ALA A 253 7.18 -23.05 -3.60
C ALA A 253 6.14 -24.10 -3.11
N ASP A 254 5.53 -23.85 -1.94
CA ASP A 254 4.40 -24.59 -1.40
C ASP A 254 3.27 -23.62 -1.00
N GLU A 255 2.10 -23.79 -1.60
CA GLU A 255 0.93 -22.94 -1.36
C GLU A 255 0.17 -23.31 -0.08
N GLN A 256 0.63 -24.30 0.70
CA GLN A 256 0.00 -24.77 1.94
C GLN A 256 0.66 -24.21 3.22
N GLY A 257 1.69 -23.35 3.09
CA GLY A 257 2.37 -22.75 4.25
C GLY A 257 1.39 -22.05 5.19
N LYS A 258 1.53 -22.28 6.51
CA LYS A 258 0.61 -21.74 7.54
C LYS A 258 1.21 -20.61 8.37
N ASN A 259 2.48 -20.31 8.14
CA ASN A 259 3.14 -19.13 8.70
C ASN A 259 4.38 -18.76 7.87
N PHE A 260 4.95 -17.59 8.16
CA PHE A 260 6.07 -17.04 7.42
C PHE A 260 7.29 -17.96 7.36
N TYR A 261 7.62 -18.63 8.46
CA TYR A 261 8.81 -19.47 8.55
C TYR A 261 8.66 -20.81 7.83
N GLU A 262 7.43 -21.22 7.52
CA GLU A 262 7.16 -22.37 6.65
C GLU A 262 7.19 -22.00 5.16
N CYS A 263 7.13 -20.71 4.83
CA CYS A 263 7.09 -20.25 3.45
C CYS A 263 8.49 -20.21 2.82
N ILE A 264 8.59 -20.78 1.62
CA ILE A 264 9.72 -20.59 0.72
C ILE A 264 9.21 -19.82 -0.50
N PHE A 265 9.81 -18.66 -0.76
CA PHE A 265 9.41 -17.79 -1.87
C PHE A 265 10.25 -18.14 -3.10
N ASN A 266 9.64 -18.72 -4.12
CA ASN A 266 10.29 -18.98 -5.39
C ASN A 266 10.33 -17.69 -6.23
N LEU A 267 11.55 -17.30 -6.62
CA LEU A 267 11.84 -16.07 -7.37
C LEU A 267 12.44 -16.37 -8.75
N ASP A 268 12.31 -17.60 -9.25
CA ASP A 268 12.96 -18.01 -10.51
C ASP A 268 12.55 -17.15 -11.69
N GLU A 269 11.25 -16.90 -11.84
CA GLU A 269 10.72 -16.07 -12.92
C GLU A 269 11.17 -14.61 -12.77
N LEU A 270 11.23 -14.08 -11.55
CA LEU A 270 11.77 -12.74 -11.31
C LEU A 270 13.22 -12.67 -11.77
N PHE A 271 14.05 -13.62 -11.40
CA PHE A 271 15.47 -13.64 -11.74
C PHE A 271 15.70 -13.83 -13.25
N LYS A 272 14.89 -14.64 -13.93
CA LYS A 272 14.88 -14.74 -15.39
C LYS A 272 14.58 -13.39 -16.05
N LEU A 273 13.56 -12.68 -15.55
CA LEU A 273 13.20 -11.35 -16.07
C LEU A 273 14.31 -10.32 -15.82
N LEU A 274 14.88 -10.30 -14.61
CA LEU A 274 15.98 -9.40 -14.24
C LEU A 274 17.21 -9.64 -15.11
N LEU A 275 17.60 -10.90 -15.33
CA LEU A 275 18.73 -11.25 -16.20
C LEU A 275 18.47 -10.85 -17.65
N LYS A 276 17.27 -11.14 -18.18
CA LYS A 276 16.86 -10.80 -19.55
C LYS A 276 16.87 -9.30 -19.82
N TYR A 277 16.49 -8.49 -18.83
CA TYR A 277 16.32 -7.04 -19.00
C TYR A 277 17.35 -6.20 -18.23
N GLN A 278 18.45 -6.80 -17.75
CA GLN A 278 19.44 -6.11 -16.93
C GLN A 278 19.95 -4.80 -17.56
N ASP A 279 20.17 -4.79 -18.89
CA ASP A 279 20.66 -3.62 -19.61
C ASP A 279 19.65 -2.47 -19.66
N ARG A 280 18.38 -2.75 -19.39
CA ARG A 280 17.28 -1.77 -19.34
C ARG A 280 16.94 -1.33 -17.92
N ILE A 281 17.53 -1.95 -16.89
CA ILE A 281 17.28 -1.62 -15.50
C ILE A 281 18.37 -0.66 -15.02
N LYS A 282 17.94 0.48 -14.47
CA LYS A 282 18.83 1.50 -13.89
C LYS A 282 19.31 1.05 -12.52
N LYS A 283 18.39 0.60 -11.67
CA LYS A 283 18.64 0.25 -10.27
C LYS A 283 17.52 -0.61 -9.71
N ILE A 284 17.82 -1.43 -8.70
CA ILE A 284 16.83 -2.10 -7.85
C ILE A 284 16.98 -1.60 -6.41
N ASP A 285 15.91 -1.05 -5.86
CA ASP A 285 15.79 -0.80 -4.43
C ASP A 285 15.07 -1.98 -3.78
N TYR A 286 15.54 -2.45 -2.63
CA TYR A 286 14.94 -3.61 -1.99
C TYR A 286 15.01 -3.54 -0.46
N PHE A 287 14.13 -4.27 0.21
CA PHE A 287 14.19 -4.52 1.65
C PHE A 287 13.48 -5.84 1.93
N PHE A 288 14.07 -6.72 2.73
CA PHE A 288 13.49 -8.01 3.08
C PHE A 288 13.57 -8.22 4.59
N ASP A 289 12.55 -8.87 5.13
CA ASP A 289 12.58 -9.41 6.48
C ASP A 289 13.76 -10.39 6.61
N PRO A 290 14.54 -10.36 7.70
CA PRO A 290 15.67 -11.27 7.90
C PRO A 290 15.32 -12.76 7.78
N GLY A 291 14.08 -13.15 8.06
CA GLY A 291 13.60 -14.53 7.93
C GLY A 291 13.14 -14.91 6.52
N PHE A 292 13.27 -14.02 5.53
CA PHE A 292 12.76 -14.26 4.18
C PHE A 292 13.61 -15.29 3.43
N ASN A 293 13.04 -16.47 3.18
CA ASN A 293 13.68 -17.56 2.43
C ASN A 293 13.39 -17.45 0.93
N MET A 294 14.40 -17.07 0.15
CA MET A 294 14.31 -16.91 -1.30
C MET A 294 14.85 -18.16 -1.99
N GLU A 295 14.03 -18.87 -2.75
CA GLU A 295 14.48 -19.93 -3.64
C GLU A 295 14.75 -19.36 -5.04
N VAL A 296 15.97 -19.59 -5.55
CA VAL A 296 16.38 -19.25 -6.91
C VAL A 296 17.21 -20.40 -7.47
N ASN A 297 16.81 -20.97 -8.60
CA ASN A 297 17.39 -22.14 -9.26
C ASN A 297 17.60 -23.31 -8.27
N SER A 298 16.57 -23.61 -7.48
CA SER A 298 16.58 -24.66 -6.44
C SER A 298 17.60 -24.46 -5.31
N VAL A 299 18.12 -23.24 -5.13
CA VAL A 299 19.01 -22.88 -4.03
C VAL A 299 18.33 -21.83 -3.16
N ILE A 300 18.36 -22.03 -1.84
CA ILE A 300 17.79 -21.09 -0.87
C ILE A 300 18.83 -20.03 -0.49
N PHE A 301 18.41 -18.77 -0.51
CA PHE A 301 19.18 -17.61 -0.11
C PHE A 301 18.42 -16.82 0.96
N ASN A 302 19.17 -16.29 1.93
CA ASN A 302 18.71 -15.31 2.92
C ASN A 302 19.19 -13.88 2.58
N SER A 303 19.71 -13.69 1.37
CA SER A 303 20.30 -12.43 0.94
C SER A 303 20.09 -12.24 -0.55
N PHE A 304 19.32 -11.23 -0.91
CA PHE A 304 18.98 -10.91 -2.29
C PHE A 304 20.22 -10.63 -3.15
N THR A 305 21.22 -9.91 -2.61
CA THR A 305 22.46 -9.62 -3.34
C THR A 305 23.34 -10.86 -3.57
N LYS A 306 23.36 -11.81 -2.62
CA LYS A 306 24.03 -13.11 -2.83
C LYS A 306 23.34 -13.91 -3.93
N ALA A 307 22.00 -13.92 -3.95
CA ALA A 307 21.23 -14.57 -5.01
C ALA A 307 21.52 -13.94 -6.38
N LEU A 308 21.50 -12.60 -6.50
CA LEU A 308 21.81 -11.90 -7.75
C LEU A 308 23.21 -12.24 -8.28
N LYS A 309 24.21 -12.23 -7.39
CA LYS A 309 25.60 -12.57 -7.74
C LYS A 309 25.72 -14.01 -8.23
N LYS A 310 25.05 -14.97 -7.57
CA LYS A 310 25.08 -16.38 -7.97
C LYS A 310 24.41 -16.60 -9.33
N SER A 311 23.42 -15.78 -9.67
CA SER A 311 22.69 -15.81 -10.95
C SER A 311 23.32 -14.96 -12.06
N ASN A 312 24.55 -14.45 -11.86
CA ASN A 312 25.27 -13.60 -12.82
C ASN A 312 24.50 -12.33 -13.23
N ILE A 313 23.71 -11.75 -12.33
CA ILE A 313 22.96 -10.52 -12.57
C ILE A 313 23.78 -9.34 -12.03
N SER A 314 24.14 -8.40 -12.91
CA SER A 314 24.95 -7.22 -12.56
C SER A 314 24.13 -5.93 -12.65
N ILE A 315 23.12 -5.82 -11.81
CA ILE A 315 22.27 -4.62 -11.69
C ILE A 315 22.68 -3.86 -10.42
N PRO A 316 22.79 -2.51 -10.45
CA PRO A 316 22.97 -1.73 -9.24
C PRO A 316 21.82 -1.92 -8.24
N THR A 317 22.16 -2.25 -6.99
CA THR A 317 21.17 -2.46 -5.92
C THR A 317 21.41 -1.56 -4.73
N ALA A 318 20.35 -1.09 -4.08
CA ALA A 318 20.44 -0.47 -2.77
C ALA A 318 19.31 -0.93 -1.83
N GLN A 319 19.55 -0.83 -0.52
CA GLN A 319 18.50 -1.01 0.48
C GLN A 319 17.64 0.26 0.52
N PHE A 320 16.33 0.12 0.76
CA PHE A 320 15.48 1.29 0.97
C PHE A 320 16.00 2.15 2.14
N GLN A 321 16.02 3.47 1.95
CA GLN A 321 16.44 4.45 2.95
C GLN A 321 15.23 4.94 3.74
N GLY A 322 15.32 4.92 5.07
CA GLY A 322 14.23 5.36 5.95
C GLY A 322 14.13 4.48 7.20
N ASN A 323 13.09 4.71 8.01
CA ASN A 323 12.88 3.94 9.23
C ASN A 323 12.10 2.65 8.92
N PHE A 324 12.78 1.63 8.40
CA PHE A 324 12.17 0.31 8.11
C PHE A 324 12.22 -0.66 9.29
N SER A 325 12.70 -0.21 10.47
CA SER A 325 12.88 -1.01 11.68
C SER A 325 11.60 -1.64 12.21
#